data_AF-A0A2R7IXP8-F1
#
_entry.id   AF-A0A2R7IXP8-F1
#
_cell.length_a   1.000
_cell.length_b   1.000
_cell.length_c   1.000
_cell.angle_alpha   90.00
_cell.angle_beta   90.00
_cell.angle_gamma   90.00
#
_symmetry.space_group_name_H-M   'P 1'
#
loop_
_entity.id
_entity.type
_entity.pdbx_description
1 polymer ?
#
loop_
_entity_poly.entity_id
_entity_poly.type
_entity_poly.pdbx_seq_one_letter_code
_entity_poly.pdbx_strand_id
1 'polypeptide(L)'
;MTESPKSIYESAPLAQPILSVLANRWPDAALLVPGMLRPLSGGIADRDFVGTVQYLNDNGFVSYDAMIIGADPDPAPRVIGALITRKGQHLLGLIDKVGP
;
A
#
# COMPACT_ATOMS: atom_id res chain seq x y z
N MET A 1 1.19 1.32 -21.91
CA MET A 1 -0.06 2.03 -21.56
C MET A 1 0.14 2.60 -20.17
N THR A 2 0.24 3.92 -20.03
CA THR A 2 0.38 4.59 -18.73
C THR A 2 -1.01 4.75 -18.12
N GLU A 3 -1.37 3.93 -17.15
CA GLU A 3 -2.56 4.17 -16.33
C GLU A 3 -2.46 5.56 -15.68
N SER A 4 -3.51 6.36 -15.82
CA SER A 4 -3.56 7.69 -15.19
C SER A 4 -3.62 7.54 -13.66
N PRO A 5 -2.97 8.41 -12.86
CA PRO A 5 -3.04 8.38 -11.40
C PRO A 5 -4.48 8.33 -10.84
N LYS A 6 -5.43 8.99 -11.51
CA LYS A 6 -6.86 8.91 -11.15
C LYS A 6 -7.42 7.48 -11.23
N SER A 7 -6.99 6.70 -12.23
CA SER A 7 -7.41 5.31 -12.43
C SER A 7 -6.96 4.39 -11.29
N ILE A 8 -5.81 4.69 -10.67
CA ILE A 8 -5.25 3.89 -9.57
C ILE A 8 -6.06 4.12 -8.30
N TYR A 9 -6.36 5.36 -7.94
CA TYR A 9 -7.14 5.66 -6.73
C TYR A 9 -8.61 5.23 -6.85
N GLU A 10 -9.14 5.13 -8.07
CA GLU A 10 -10.45 4.53 -8.34
C GLU A 10 -10.42 3.00 -8.17
N SER A 11 -9.34 2.34 -8.62
CA SER A 11 -9.18 0.88 -8.53
C SER A 11 -8.72 0.40 -7.14
N ALA A 12 -8.05 1.27 -6.40
CA ALA A 12 -7.43 1.01 -5.11
C ALA A 12 -7.64 2.21 -4.16
N PRO A 13 -8.81 2.32 -3.52
CA PRO A 13 -9.16 3.48 -2.69
C PRO A 13 -8.22 3.73 -1.50
N LEU A 14 -7.54 2.69 -1.02
CA LEU A 14 -6.57 2.80 0.07
C LEU A 14 -5.13 3.04 -0.41
N ALA A 15 -4.92 3.29 -1.72
CA ALA A 15 -3.58 3.43 -2.28
C ALA A 15 -2.82 4.61 -1.67
N GLN A 16 -3.45 5.78 -1.59
CA GLN A 16 -2.84 6.97 -1.02
C GLN A 16 -2.43 6.78 0.46
N PRO A 17 -3.31 6.31 1.37
CA PRO A 17 -2.92 6.12 2.77
C PRO A 17 -1.85 5.02 2.94
N ILE A 18 -1.91 3.91 2.20
CA ILE A 18 -0.90 2.84 2.28
C ILE A 18 0.47 3.36 1.82
N LEU A 19 0.54 4.01 0.66
CA LEU A 19 1.79 4.55 0.15
C LEU A 19 2.36 5.62 1.09
N SER A 20 1.50 6.46 1.69
CA SER A 20 1.94 7.50 2.63
C SER A 20 2.56 6.89 3.89
N VAL A 21 1.97 5.82 4.43
CA VAL A 21 2.55 5.09 5.57
C VAL A 21 3.91 4.52 5.23
N LEU A 22 4.04 3.89 4.05
CA LEU A 22 5.31 3.32 3.61
C LEU A 22 6.38 4.38 3.32
N ALA A 23 6.00 5.51 2.74
CA ALA A 23 6.91 6.64 2.51
C ALA A 23 7.48 7.19 3.82
N ASN A 24 6.67 7.30 4.87
CA ASN A 24 7.11 7.77 6.19
C ASN A 24 8.03 6.77 6.92
N ARG A 25 8.05 5.51 6.50
CA ARG A 25 8.89 4.45 7.07
C ARG A 25 10.15 4.20 6.25
N TRP A 26 10.18 4.62 4.99
CA TRP A 26 11.31 4.41 4.11
C TRP A 26 12.61 5.03 4.69
N PRO A 27 13.76 4.31 4.64
CA PRO A 27 14.01 3.05 3.92
C PRO A 27 13.67 1.77 4.72
N ASP A 28 13.10 1.88 5.91
CA ASP A 28 12.79 0.73 6.76
C ASP A 28 11.54 -0.01 6.27
N ALA A 29 11.60 -1.33 6.35
CA ALA A 29 10.46 -2.19 6.04
C ALA A 29 9.37 -2.04 7.12
N ALA A 30 8.12 -1.95 6.69
CA ALA A 30 6.98 -1.73 7.58
C ALA A 30 6.15 -3.00 7.79
N LEU A 31 5.62 -3.15 9.00
CA LEU A 31 4.42 -3.92 9.25
C LEU A 31 3.22 -3.05 8.85
N LEU A 32 2.36 -3.51 7.93
CA LEU A 32 1.09 -2.85 7.62
C LEU A 32 -0.07 -3.68 8.16
N VAL A 33 -0.98 -3.00 8.85
CA VAL A 33 -2.26 -3.56 9.32
C VAL A 33 -3.37 -2.55 9.06
N PRO A 34 -4.62 -2.97 8.82
CA PRO A 34 -5.74 -2.05 8.60
C PRO A 34 -5.87 -0.98 9.69
N GLY A 35 -5.58 -1.35 10.94
CA GLY A 35 -5.59 -0.45 12.10
C GLY A 35 -4.70 0.80 11.95
N MET A 36 -3.58 0.71 11.22
CA MET A 36 -2.66 1.84 11.02
C MET A 36 -3.21 2.89 10.04
N LEU A 37 -4.22 2.54 9.26
CA LEU A 37 -4.83 3.40 8.25
C LEU A 37 -6.12 4.08 8.76
N ARG A 38 -6.58 3.72 9.98
CA ARG A 38 -7.84 4.20 10.59
C ARG A 38 -7.97 5.72 10.80
N PRO A 39 -6.90 6.50 11.04
CA PRO A 39 -7.05 7.96 11.09
C PRO A 39 -7.50 8.57 9.75
N LEU A 40 -7.40 7.81 8.65
CA LEU A 40 -7.57 8.30 7.28
C LEU A 40 -8.82 7.72 6.58
N SER A 41 -9.53 6.78 7.21
CA SER A 41 -10.70 6.11 6.64
C SER A 41 -11.56 5.50 7.76
N GLY A 42 -12.84 5.84 7.81
CA GLY A 42 -13.78 5.19 8.74
C GLY A 42 -13.79 3.69 8.46
N GLY A 43 -13.49 2.87 9.48
CA GLY A 43 -13.54 1.40 9.46
C GLY A 43 -13.18 0.73 8.12
N ILE A 44 -11.92 0.34 7.93
CA ILE A 44 -11.50 -0.37 6.72
C ILE A 44 -11.96 -1.83 6.76
N ALA A 45 -12.66 -2.28 5.72
CA ALA A 45 -12.93 -3.69 5.53
C ALA A 45 -11.65 -4.44 5.11
N ASP A 46 -11.42 -5.61 5.70
CA ASP A 46 -10.24 -6.44 5.43
C ASP A 46 -10.05 -6.74 3.94
N ARG A 47 -11.17 -6.97 3.24
CA ARG A 47 -11.18 -7.20 1.79
C ARG A 47 -10.60 -6.01 1.01
N ASP A 48 -10.94 -4.79 1.40
CA ASP A 48 -10.48 -3.57 0.71
C ASP A 48 -9.00 -3.33 0.97
N PHE A 49 -8.54 -3.60 2.20
CA PHE A 49 -7.12 -3.58 2.55
C PHE A 49 -6.32 -4.59 1.71
N VAL A 50 -6.73 -5.87 1.73
CA VAL A 50 -6.07 -6.95 0.99
C VAL A 50 -6.06 -6.64 -0.50
N GLY A 51 -7.23 -6.29 -1.07
CA GLY A 51 -7.36 -5.98 -2.49
C GLY A 51 -6.49 -4.80 -2.92
N THR A 52 -6.42 -3.75 -2.11
CA THR A 52 -5.56 -2.61 -2.40
C THR A 52 -4.07 -2.97 -2.35
N VAL A 53 -3.62 -3.69 -1.30
CA VAL A 53 -2.20 -4.06 -1.20
C VAL A 53 -1.80 -4.99 -2.35
N GLN A 54 -2.64 -5.94 -2.72
CA GLN A 54 -2.41 -6.82 -3.88
C GLN A 54 -2.32 -6.00 -5.17
N TYR A 55 -3.29 -5.12 -5.44
CA TYR A 55 -3.26 -4.25 -6.61
C TYR A 55 -1.98 -3.41 -6.69
N LEU A 56 -1.55 -2.82 -5.57
CA LEU A 56 -0.32 -2.02 -5.53
C LEU A 56 0.93 -2.86 -5.80
N ASN A 57 0.98 -4.10 -5.30
CA ASN A 57 2.09 -5.01 -5.51
C ASN A 57 2.15 -5.52 -6.94
N ASP A 58 1.01 -5.96 -7.48
CA ASP A 58 0.90 -6.47 -8.85
C ASP A 58 1.27 -5.40 -9.88
N ASN A 59 1.04 -4.13 -9.54
CA ASN A 59 1.42 -2.98 -10.37
C ASN A 59 2.79 -2.37 -9.99
N GLY A 60 3.54 -2.98 -9.08
CA GLY A 60 4.91 -2.60 -8.72
C GLY A 60 5.05 -1.29 -7.97
N PHE A 61 4.01 -0.80 -7.29
CA PHE A 61 4.05 0.39 -6.43
C PHE A 61 4.55 0.10 -5.02
N VAL A 62 4.36 -1.14 -4.55
CA VAL A 62 4.88 -1.64 -3.27
C VAL A 62 5.50 -3.02 -3.47
N SER A 63 6.35 -3.42 -2.55
CA SER A 63 6.86 -4.79 -2.42
C SER A 63 6.70 -5.25 -0.97
N TYR A 64 6.50 -6.53 -0.73
CA TYR A 64 6.44 -7.09 0.62
C TYR A 64 6.92 -8.53 0.65
N ASP A 65 7.36 -9.00 1.82
CA ASP A 65 7.81 -10.37 2.01
C ASP A 65 6.65 -11.35 2.15
N ALA A 66 5.61 -10.97 2.91
CA ALA A 66 4.44 -11.80 3.13
C ALA A 66 3.16 -10.99 3.38
N MET A 67 2.04 -11.54 2.90
CA MET A 67 0.70 -11.13 3.28
C MET A 67 0.03 -12.28 4.05
N ILE A 68 -0.41 -11.99 5.28
CA ILE A 68 -1.07 -12.96 6.15
C ILE A 68 -2.57 -12.66 6.17
N ILE A 69 -3.36 -13.66 5.78
CA ILE A 69 -4.83 -13.64 5.74
C ILE A 69 -5.32 -14.82 6.59
N GLY A 70 -6.27 -14.62 7.51
CA GLY A 70 -6.86 -15.73 8.29
C GLY A 70 -7.25 -15.40 9.74
N ALA A 71 -7.74 -16.42 10.44
CA ALA A 71 -8.47 -16.34 11.72
C ALA A 71 -7.60 -16.21 12.99
N ASP A 72 -6.30 -16.03 12.86
CA ASP A 72 -5.40 -15.87 14.02
C ASP A 72 -5.55 -14.44 14.56
N PRO A 73 -5.86 -14.25 15.86
CA PRO A 73 -6.35 -12.98 16.35
C PRO A 73 -5.21 -11.96 16.47
N ASP A 74 -5.38 -10.91 15.69
CA ASP A 74 -4.91 -9.55 15.90
C ASP A 74 -3.39 -9.28 15.85
N PRO A 75 -2.89 -8.54 14.84
CA PRO A 75 -3.62 -8.04 13.67
C PRO A 75 -3.61 -9.03 12.50
N ALA A 76 -4.81 -9.38 12.03
CA ALA A 76 -5.05 -9.99 10.73
C ALA A 76 -6.19 -9.20 10.04
N PRO A 77 -6.11 -8.90 8.73
CA PRO A 77 -4.98 -9.15 7.82
C PRO A 77 -3.77 -8.27 8.14
N ARG A 78 -2.56 -8.73 7.77
CA ARG A 78 -1.32 -7.95 7.92
C ARG A 78 -0.33 -8.21 6.79
N VAL A 79 0.53 -7.25 6.53
CA VAL A 79 1.61 -7.32 5.53
C VAL A 79 2.94 -7.11 6.24
N ILE A 80 3.89 -7.99 6.00
CA ILE A 80 5.20 -8.01 6.65
C ILE A 80 6.26 -7.64 5.61
N GLY A 81 7.23 -6.84 6.03
CA GLY A 81 8.35 -6.45 5.15
C GLY A 81 7.95 -5.48 4.05
N ALA A 82 6.89 -4.69 4.24
CA ALA A 82 6.35 -3.84 3.19
C ALA A 82 7.25 -2.61 2.94
N LEU A 83 7.52 -2.32 1.66
CA LEU A 83 8.33 -1.20 1.20
C LEU A 83 7.64 -0.49 0.03
N ILE A 84 7.80 0.84 -0.02
CA ILE A 84 7.41 1.63 -1.19
C ILE A 84 8.49 1.53 -2.27
N THR A 85 8.10 1.25 -3.51
CA THR A 85 9.02 1.22 -4.65
C THR A 85 9.27 2.63 -5.20
N ARG A 86 10.25 2.80 -6.10
CA ARG A 86 10.41 4.05 -6.85
C ARG A 86 9.16 4.45 -7.63
N LYS A 87 8.44 3.48 -8.20
CA LYS A 87 7.17 3.73 -8.90
C LYS A 87 6.10 4.26 -7.94
N GLY A 88 6.02 3.69 -6.73
CA GLY A 88 5.14 4.18 -5.67
C GLY A 88 5.49 5.59 -5.19
N GLN A 89 6.79 5.88 -5.03
CA GLN A 89 7.26 7.23 -4.67
C GLN A 89 6.90 8.26 -5.74
N HIS A 90 7.04 7.91 -7.02
CA HIS A 90 6.65 8.78 -8.13
C HIS A 90 5.13 9.03 -8.15
N LEU A 91 4.31 7.99 -7.91
CA LEU A 91 2.86 8.12 -7.83
C LEU A 91 2.44 9.11 -6.72
N LEU A 92 3.15 9.09 -5.58
CA LEU A 92 2.94 10.06 -4.50
C LEU A 92 3.51 11.46 -4.78
N GLY A 93 4.22 11.67 -5.89
CA GLY A 93 4.89 12.93 -6.17
C GLY A 93 6.11 13.19 -5.27
N LEU A 94 6.67 12.15 -4.64
CA LEU A 94 7.89 12.27 -3.83
C LEU A 94 9.16 12.38 -4.68
N ILE A 95 9.09 11.91 -5.93
CA ILE A 95 10.18 11.99 -6.90
C ILE A 95 9.64 12.35 -8.29
N ASP A 96 10.39 13.17 -9.02
CA ASP A 96 9.96 13.70 -10.33
C ASP A 96 10.07 12.69 -11.48
N LYS A 97 10.90 11.64 -11.35
CA LYS A 97 11.12 10.63 -12.40
C LYS A 97 11.35 9.23 -11.83
N VAL A 98 10.66 8.24 -12.39
CA VAL A 98 11.11 6.84 -12.33
C VAL A 98 12.26 6.72 -13.32
N GLY A 99 13.45 6.32 -12.84
CA GLY A 99 14.64 6.20 -13.69
C GLY A 99 14.41 5.27 -14.90
N PRO A 100 15.19 5.45 -15.98
CA PRO A 100 15.04 4.71 -17.24
C PRO A 100 15.25 3.20 -17.08
#